data_AF-A0A2N6GJK6-F1
#
_entry.id   AF-A0A2N6GJK6-F1
#
_cell.length_a   1.000
_cell.length_b   1.000
_cell.length_c   1.000
_cell.angle_alpha   90.00
_cell.angle_beta   90.00
_cell.angle_gamma   90.00
#
_symmetry.space_group_name_H-M   'P 1'
#
loop_
_entity.id
_entity.type
_entity.pdbx_description
1 polymer ?
#
loop_
_entity_poly.entity_id
_entity_poly.type
_entity_poly.pdbx_seq_one_letter_code
_entity_poly.pdbx_strand_id
1 'polypeptide(L)'
;MQLLQNISIANRLIAGFGLLAILLLLTGGMAYRGMSHMNEDSRKIIETSPLIDAAMEMKMATRTHQLAIMEMLAADSVAEADKMWRESGEASLSFQNYSDAVLNGGETEGGRIYPARDQRLRQIVEQARQVHDTELLPSIKSIYQLVKDEFSVDALSSSNFRELADAFTAIETDMQAAKEEIRAFTANNMDNYTQFGFKLDNSYLWGEAVDDLYAELVRTFKAISDTAQSLGADERKKFLGIFENMSNQMRAELESLVANKNRHGDTLPVLNISGFTDRINQWRDNFEGVFYPKAMEYMSLQDRRASLIDNRHQSDEAADTNAEKIYPLLGEIEDVSRGIVNHSNADSQATANSVMRSSLTIMAVGVVLAILLGVLVTLSITRPLNQVVNRLEDIAEGEGDLTLRLV
;
A
#
# COMPACT_ATOMS: atom_id res chain seq x y z
N MET A 1 10.88 -85.70 -5.82
CA MET A 1 11.69 -85.51 -7.06
C MET A 1 11.14 -86.23 -8.30
N GLN A 2 10.27 -87.25 -8.18
CA GLN A 2 9.69 -87.93 -9.36
C GLN A 2 8.76 -87.05 -10.23
N LEU A 3 8.10 -86.04 -9.65
CA LEU A 3 7.21 -85.12 -10.39
C LEU A 3 7.90 -84.26 -11.46
N LEU A 4 9.22 -84.00 -11.32
CA LEU A 4 9.97 -83.19 -12.30
C LEU A 4 10.50 -84.04 -13.47
N GLN A 5 10.56 -85.37 -13.33
CA GLN A 5 11.21 -86.24 -14.30
C GLN A 5 10.43 -86.37 -15.61
N ASN A 6 9.11 -86.19 -15.60
CA ASN A 6 8.26 -86.35 -16.80
C ASN A 6 7.97 -85.04 -17.56
N ILE A 7 8.54 -83.91 -17.12
CA ILE A 7 8.33 -82.62 -17.80
C ILE A 7 9.35 -82.50 -18.95
N SER A 8 8.86 -82.19 -20.16
CA SER A 8 9.71 -81.96 -21.33
C SER A 8 10.71 -80.82 -21.08
N ILE A 9 11.91 -80.93 -21.69
CA ILE A 9 12.99 -79.94 -21.54
C ILE A 9 12.50 -78.52 -21.89
N ALA A 10 11.69 -78.40 -22.95
CA ALA A 10 11.10 -77.13 -23.37
C ALA A 10 10.27 -76.47 -22.26
N ASN A 11 9.41 -77.23 -21.59
CA ASN A 11 8.55 -76.70 -20.52
C ASN A 11 9.37 -76.24 -19.30
N ARG A 12 10.50 -76.90 -19.01
CA ARG A 12 11.41 -76.48 -17.91
C ARG A 12 12.09 -75.14 -18.21
N LEU A 13 12.55 -74.94 -19.45
CA LEU A 13 13.14 -73.67 -19.88
C LEU A 13 12.10 -72.55 -19.89
N ILE A 14 10.91 -72.79 -20.45
CA ILE A 14 9.81 -71.80 -20.46
C ILE A 14 9.43 -71.41 -19.03
N ALA A 15 9.37 -72.36 -18.09
CA ALA A 15 9.08 -72.05 -16.69
C ALA A 15 10.16 -71.16 -16.06
N GLY A 16 11.45 -71.45 -16.29
CA GLY A 16 12.56 -70.66 -15.77
C GLY A 16 12.59 -69.23 -16.34
N PHE A 17 12.51 -69.10 -17.67
CA PHE A 17 12.48 -67.79 -18.33
C PHE A 17 11.19 -67.03 -18.05
N GLY A 18 10.04 -67.72 -17.99
CA GLY A 18 8.75 -67.12 -17.66
C GLY A 18 8.73 -66.53 -16.25
N LEU A 19 9.34 -67.22 -15.29
CA LEU A 19 9.46 -66.71 -13.92
C LEU A 19 10.33 -65.45 -13.84
N LEU A 20 11.45 -65.41 -14.58
CA LEU A 20 12.28 -64.20 -14.69
C LEU A 20 11.51 -63.04 -15.35
N ALA A 21 10.73 -63.33 -16.40
CA ALA A 21 9.90 -62.33 -17.06
C ALA A 21 8.83 -61.75 -16.12
N ILE A 22 8.17 -62.58 -15.30
CA ILE A 22 7.23 -62.13 -14.27
C ILE A 22 7.93 -61.23 -13.25
N LEU A 23 9.12 -61.62 -12.81
CA LEU A 23 9.93 -60.84 -11.85
C LEU A 23 10.27 -59.45 -12.40
N LEU A 24 10.67 -59.38 -13.67
CA LEU A 24 10.92 -58.12 -14.37
C LEU A 24 9.65 -57.27 -14.48
N LEU A 25 8.51 -57.86 -14.82
CA LEU A 25 7.23 -57.14 -14.90
C LEU A 25 6.81 -56.59 -13.54
N LEU A 26 6.98 -57.35 -12.46
CA LEU A 26 6.69 -56.89 -11.10
C LEU A 26 7.59 -55.72 -10.70
N THR A 27 8.90 -55.83 -10.98
CA THR A 27 9.88 -54.77 -10.68
C THR A 27 9.56 -53.50 -11.47
N GLY A 28 9.36 -53.64 -12.79
CA GLY A 28 9.03 -52.52 -13.66
C GLY A 28 7.70 -51.85 -13.30
N GLY A 29 6.67 -52.64 -12.97
CA GLY A 29 5.37 -52.12 -12.54
C GLY A 29 5.43 -51.35 -11.22
N MET A 30 6.20 -51.83 -10.24
CA MET A 30 6.41 -51.10 -8.97
C MET A 30 7.22 -49.82 -9.18
N ALA A 31 8.31 -49.89 -9.95
CA ALA A 31 9.12 -48.70 -10.28
C ALA A 31 8.29 -47.63 -11.01
N TYR A 32 7.45 -48.05 -11.96
CA TYR A 32 6.56 -47.17 -12.70
C TYR A 32 5.55 -46.46 -11.77
N ARG A 33 4.90 -47.20 -10.87
CA ARG A 33 3.97 -46.60 -9.89
C ARG A 33 4.67 -45.64 -8.91
N GLY A 34 5.85 -46.01 -8.44
CA GLY A 34 6.64 -45.14 -7.56
C GLY A 34 7.03 -43.84 -8.26
N MET A 35 7.49 -43.95 -9.51
CA MET A 35 7.87 -42.79 -10.32
C MET A 35 6.66 -41.93 -10.70
N SER A 36 5.48 -42.51 -10.93
CA SER A 36 4.26 -41.73 -11.19
C SER A 36 3.82 -40.93 -9.96
N HIS A 37 3.90 -41.50 -8.76
CA HIS A 37 3.62 -40.78 -7.51
C HIS A 37 4.63 -39.65 -7.28
N MET A 38 5.93 -39.94 -7.41
CA MET A 38 6.97 -38.92 -7.30
C MET A 38 6.81 -37.79 -8.32
N ASN A 39 6.35 -38.11 -9.55
CA ASN A 39 6.11 -37.11 -10.58
C ASN A 39 4.91 -36.20 -10.22
N GLU A 40 3.86 -36.74 -9.61
CA GLU A 40 2.73 -35.95 -9.14
C GLU A 40 3.13 -35.00 -8.00
N ASP A 41 3.91 -35.49 -7.04
CA ASP A 41 4.39 -34.67 -5.93
C ASP A 41 5.44 -33.64 -6.37
N SER A 42 6.35 -34.00 -7.28
CA SER A 42 7.28 -33.04 -7.91
C SER A 42 6.52 -31.94 -8.65
N ARG A 43 5.44 -32.30 -9.34
CA ARG A 43 4.57 -31.34 -10.02
C ARG A 43 3.90 -30.39 -9.03
N LYS A 44 3.37 -30.89 -7.91
CA LYS A 44 2.80 -30.01 -6.86
C LYS A 44 3.84 -29.02 -6.34
N ILE A 45 5.08 -29.45 -6.11
CA ILE A 45 6.16 -28.56 -5.65
C ILE A 45 6.47 -27.47 -6.68
N ILE A 46 6.66 -27.86 -7.95
CA ILE A 46 6.96 -26.93 -9.05
C ILE A 46 5.82 -25.92 -9.25
N GLU A 47 4.57 -26.37 -9.14
CA GLU A 47 3.39 -25.52 -9.33
C GLU A 47 3.12 -24.62 -8.12
N THR A 48 3.47 -25.04 -6.90
CA THR A 48 3.14 -24.32 -5.65
C THR A 48 4.26 -23.37 -5.21
N SER A 49 5.53 -23.66 -5.49
CA SER A 49 6.65 -22.80 -5.07
C SER A 49 6.52 -21.35 -5.56
N PRO A 50 6.17 -21.06 -6.82
CA PRO A 50 6.00 -19.69 -7.30
C PRO A 50 4.86 -18.92 -6.62
N LEU A 51 3.91 -19.61 -5.97
CA LEU A 51 2.82 -18.96 -5.23
C LEU A 51 3.32 -18.25 -3.97
N ILE A 52 4.39 -18.78 -3.35
CA ILE A 52 5.05 -18.16 -2.20
C ILE A 52 5.69 -16.83 -2.62
N ASP A 53 6.39 -16.84 -3.76
CA ASP A 53 7.04 -15.64 -4.29
C ASP A 53 5.99 -14.59 -4.70
N ALA A 54 4.90 -15.03 -5.35
CA ALA A 54 3.78 -14.14 -5.68
C ALA A 54 3.17 -13.47 -4.44
N ALA A 55 3.01 -14.22 -3.33
CA ALA A 55 2.54 -13.66 -2.06
C ALA A 55 3.51 -12.62 -1.49
N MET A 56 4.82 -12.84 -1.63
CA MET A 56 5.85 -11.90 -1.22
C MET A 56 5.81 -10.63 -2.06
N GLU A 57 5.61 -10.73 -3.37
CA GLU A 57 5.50 -9.58 -4.27
C GLU A 57 4.24 -8.75 -3.99
N MET A 58 3.08 -9.40 -3.75
CA MET A 58 1.87 -8.71 -3.28
C MET A 58 2.10 -7.98 -1.94
N LYS A 59 2.90 -8.56 -1.05
CA LYS A 59 3.27 -7.95 0.24
C LYS A 59 4.17 -6.74 0.05
N MET A 60 5.12 -6.81 -0.88
CA MET A 60 5.99 -5.68 -1.23
C MET A 60 5.18 -4.55 -1.88
N ALA A 61 4.26 -4.85 -2.79
CA ALA A 61 3.34 -3.86 -3.35
C ALA A 61 2.52 -3.15 -2.27
N THR A 62 2.01 -3.89 -1.28
CA THR A 62 1.29 -3.32 -0.12
C THR A 62 2.18 -2.37 0.69
N ARG A 63 3.46 -2.71 0.90
CA ARG A 63 4.43 -1.81 1.56
C ARG A 63 4.72 -0.57 0.74
N THR A 64 4.84 -0.70 -0.57
CA THR A 64 5.05 0.43 -1.48
C THR A 64 3.88 1.40 -1.41
N HIS A 65 2.64 0.92 -1.28
CA HIS A 65 1.49 1.79 -1.02
C HIS A 65 1.66 2.60 0.27
N GLN A 66 2.04 1.97 1.39
CA GLN A 66 2.23 2.66 2.66
C GLN A 66 3.35 3.71 2.59
N LEU A 67 4.46 3.39 1.92
CA LEU A 67 5.55 4.34 1.67
C LEU A 67 5.06 5.53 0.84
N ALA A 68 4.36 5.27 -0.27
CA ALA A 68 3.81 6.31 -1.13
C ALA A 68 2.79 7.20 -0.39
N ILE A 69 2.00 6.64 0.53
CA ILE A 69 1.09 7.42 1.38
C ILE A 69 1.88 8.37 2.29
N MET A 70 2.87 7.85 3.02
CA MET A 70 3.70 8.70 3.90
C MET A 70 4.40 9.81 3.12
N GLU A 71 4.93 9.51 1.93
CA GLU A 71 5.56 10.52 1.07
C GLU A 71 4.54 11.49 0.47
N MET A 72 3.30 11.07 0.13
CA MET A 72 2.23 11.97 -0.27
C MET A 72 1.84 12.95 0.85
N LEU A 73 1.75 12.46 2.09
CA LEU A 73 1.42 13.27 3.25
C LEU A 73 2.53 14.27 3.61
N ALA A 74 3.78 13.94 3.27
CA ALA A 74 4.95 14.78 3.48
C ALA A 74 5.33 15.63 2.26
N ALA A 75 4.59 15.54 1.16
CA ALA A 75 4.91 16.26 -0.07
C ALA A 75 4.85 17.77 0.14
N ASP A 76 5.75 18.50 -0.52
CA ASP A 76 5.80 19.98 -0.50
C ASP A 76 5.10 20.60 -1.71
N SER A 77 4.65 19.78 -2.66
CA SER A 77 3.94 20.24 -3.86
C SER A 77 2.99 19.19 -4.44
N VAL A 78 2.01 19.67 -5.23
CA VAL A 78 1.12 18.80 -6.01
C VAL A 78 1.91 17.90 -6.99
N ALA A 79 3.01 18.39 -7.56
CA ALA A 79 3.81 17.62 -8.51
C ALA A 79 4.51 16.42 -7.84
N GLU A 80 4.94 16.58 -6.59
CA GLU A 80 5.51 15.52 -5.78
C GLU A 80 4.44 14.51 -5.34
N ALA A 81 3.28 15.00 -4.87
CA ALA A 81 2.14 14.14 -4.58
C ALA A 81 1.66 13.34 -5.81
N ASP A 82 1.65 13.96 -6.99
CA ASP A 82 1.34 13.29 -8.27
C ASP A 82 2.36 12.19 -8.61
N LYS A 83 3.64 12.37 -8.25
CA LYS A 83 4.68 11.34 -8.43
C LYS A 83 4.39 10.14 -7.54
N MET A 84 4.14 10.38 -6.26
CA MET A 84 3.85 9.31 -5.30
C MET A 84 2.55 8.56 -5.62
N TRP A 85 1.53 9.27 -6.10
CA TRP A 85 0.31 8.66 -6.60
C TRP A 85 0.57 7.70 -7.78
N ARG A 86 1.48 8.07 -8.70
CA ARG A 86 1.87 7.17 -9.81
C ARG A 86 2.61 5.94 -9.31
N GLU A 87 3.55 6.09 -8.38
CA GLU A 87 4.28 4.95 -7.79
C GLU A 87 3.32 3.99 -7.06
N SER A 88 2.34 4.53 -6.33
CA SER A 88 1.25 3.75 -5.77
C SER A 88 0.41 3.05 -6.84
N GLY A 89 0.12 3.71 -7.96
CA GLY A 89 -0.56 3.09 -9.11
C GLY A 89 0.22 1.92 -9.72
N GLU A 90 1.53 2.02 -9.83
CA GLU A 90 2.40 0.92 -10.30
C GLU A 90 2.39 -0.26 -9.32
N ALA A 91 2.44 0.01 -8.01
CA ALA A 91 2.29 -1.02 -6.97
C ALA A 91 0.94 -1.73 -7.07
N SER A 92 -0.16 -1.00 -7.31
CA SER A 92 -1.49 -1.58 -7.52
C SER A 92 -1.52 -2.53 -8.71
N LEU A 93 -0.89 -2.16 -9.82
CA LEU A 93 -0.81 -3.02 -11.01
C LEU A 93 0.00 -4.28 -10.71
N SER A 94 1.12 -4.15 -9.99
CA SER A 94 1.92 -5.30 -9.55
C SER A 94 1.08 -6.26 -8.69
N PHE A 95 0.41 -5.74 -7.66
CA PHE A 95 -0.46 -6.53 -6.78
C PHE A 95 -1.51 -7.30 -7.59
N GLN A 96 -2.21 -6.60 -8.50
CA GLN A 96 -3.24 -7.20 -9.34
C GLN A 96 -2.68 -8.28 -10.26
N ASN A 97 -1.56 -8.02 -10.94
CA ASN A 97 -0.90 -8.98 -11.83
C ASN A 97 -0.52 -10.27 -11.09
N TYR A 98 0.07 -10.17 -9.89
CA TYR A 98 0.43 -11.35 -9.09
C TYR A 98 -0.81 -12.08 -8.56
N SER A 99 -1.84 -11.36 -8.09
CA SER A 99 -3.09 -11.99 -7.64
C SER A 99 -3.82 -12.74 -8.76
N ASP A 100 -3.89 -12.14 -9.96
CA ASP A 100 -4.49 -12.75 -11.14
C ASP A 100 -3.68 -13.96 -11.62
N ALA A 101 -2.35 -13.87 -11.60
CA ALA A 101 -1.48 -14.98 -11.95
C ALA A 101 -1.61 -16.16 -10.97
N VAL A 102 -1.78 -15.90 -9.67
CA VAL A 102 -2.07 -16.97 -8.69
C VAL A 102 -3.43 -17.61 -8.97
N LEU A 103 -4.45 -16.85 -9.32
CA LEU A 103 -5.80 -17.37 -9.58
C LEU A 103 -5.92 -18.09 -10.92
N ASN A 104 -5.27 -17.60 -11.97
CA ASN A 104 -5.52 -18.02 -13.35
C ASN A 104 -4.28 -18.59 -14.06
N GLY A 105 -3.11 -18.47 -13.45
CA GLY A 105 -1.81 -18.72 -14.09
C GLY A 105 -1.39 -17.53 -14.97
N GLY A 106 -0.09 -17.41 -15.20
CA GLY A 106 0.44 -16.33 -16.04
C GLY A 106 1.96 -16.27 -16.04
N GLU A 107 2.51 -15.40 -16.88
CA GLU A 107 3.91 -14.99 -16.82
C GLU A 107 3.98 -13.65 -16.09
N THR A 108 4.83 -13.55 -15.07
CA THR A 108 5.14 -12.30 -14.36
C THR A 108 6.63 -12.00 -14.46
N GLU A 109 7.09 -10.89 -13.88
CA GLU A 109 8.52 -10.58 -13.83
C GLU A 109 9.33 -11.63 -13.06
N GLY A 110 8.72 -12.26 -12.04
CA GLY A 110 9.29 -13.39 -11.30
C GLY A 110 9.27 -14.73 -12.05
N GLY A 111 8.71 -14.75 -13.27
CA GLY A 111 8.59 -15.94 -14.11
C GLY A 111 7.19 -16.55 -14.12
N ARG A 112 7.10 -17.82 -14.46
CA ARG A 112 5.82 -18.49 -14.66
C ARG A 112 5.15 -18.86 -13.33
N ILE A 113 3.94 -18.37 -13.14
CA ILE A 113 3.05 -18.75 -12.03
C ILE A 113 2.01 -19.74 -12.56
N TYR A 114 1.85 -20.84 -11.86
CA TYR A 114 0.81 -21.83 -12.14
C TYR A 114 -0.46 -21.49 -11.36
N PRO A 115 -1.66 -21.73 -11.90
CA PRO A 115 -2.88 -21.44 -11.18
C PRO A 115 -2.98 -22.29 -9.91
N ALA A 116 -3.32 -21.64 -8.79
CA ALA A 116 -3.56 -22.30 -7.52
C ALA A 116 -4.71 -23.31 -7.66
N ARG A 117 -4.41 -24.58 -7.37
CA ARG A 117 -5.39 -25.69 -7.36
C ARG A 117 -6.12 -25.86 -6.05
N ASP A 118 -5.49 -25.43 -4.96
CA ASP A 118 -6.09 -25.50 -3.64
C ASP A 118 -7.18 -24.43 -3.52
N GLN A 119 -8.41 -24.86 -3.19
CA GLN A 119 -9.57 -23.96 -3.13
C GLN A 119 -9.44 -22.91 -2.01
N ARG A 120 -8.79 -23.25 -0.89
CA ARG A 120 -8.57 -22.33 0.22
C ARG A 120 -7.58 -21.25 -0.20
N LEU A 121 -6.48 -21.60 -0.87
CA LEU A 121 -5.54 -20.61 -1.43
C LEU A 121 -6.25 -19.61 -2.34
N ARG A 122 -7.09 -20.09 -3.26
CA ARG A 122 -7.86 -19.22 -4.16
C ARG A 122 -8.76 -18.26 -3.39
N GLN A 123 -9.44 -18.73 -2.34
CA GLN A 123 -10.31 -17.91 -1.51
C GLN A 123 -9.53 -16.83 -0.75
N ILE A 124 -8.36 -17.15 -0.20
CA ILE A 124 -7.53 -16.17 0.51
C ILE A 124 -7.02 -15.09 -0.44
N VAL A 125 -6.57 -15.46 -1.65
CA VAL A 125 -6.11 -14.51 -2.67
C VAL A 125 -7.25 -13.58 -3.09
N GLU A 126 -8.46 -14.13 -3.29
CA GLU A 126 -9.63 -13.32 -3.65
C GLU A 126 -10.00 -12.34 -2.52
N GLN A 127 -9.91 -12.76 -1.26
CA GLN A 127 -10.13 -11.87 -0.12
C GLN A 127 -9.08 -10.77 -0.04
N ALA A 128 -7.80 -11.11 -0.24
CA ALA A 128 -6.71 -10.13 -0.23
C ALA A 128 -6.91 -9.10 -1.36
N ARG A 129 -7.27 -9.56 -2.56
CA ARG A 129 -7.63 -8.71 -3.70
C ARG A 129 -8.84 -7.83 -3.40
N GLN A 130 -9.89 -8.39 -2.79
CA GLN A 130 -11.08 -7.62 -2.45
C GLN A 130 -10.76 -6.48 -1.49
N VAL A 131 -10.01 -6.75 -0.41
CA VAL A 131 -9.60 -5.70 0.55
C VAL A 131 -8.72 -4.66 -0.15
N HIS A 132 -7.76 -5.10 -0.97
CA HIS A 132 -6.91 -4.22 -1.75
C HIS A 132 -7.72 -3.28 -2.66
N ASP A 133 -8.54 -3.85 -3.55
CA ASP A 133 -9.21 -3.10 -4.61
C ASP A 133 -10.38 -2.24 -4.09
N THR A 134 -11.09 -2.72 -3.06
CA THR A 134 -12.34 -2.08 -2.60
C THR A 134 -12.20 -1.27 -1.31
N GLU A 135 -11.15 -1.51 -0.52
CA GLU A 135 -10.93 -0.80 0.74
C GLU A 135 -9.63 0.03 0.71
N LEU A 136 -8.49 -0.57 0.37
CA LEU A 136 -7.20 0.13 0.40
C LEU A 136 -7.07 1.18 -0.70
N LEU A 137 -7.26 0.82 -1.98
CA LEU A 137 -7.11 1.77 -3.10
C LEU A 137 -8.01 3.02 -2.98
N PRO A 138 -9.29 2.91 -2.58
CA PRO A 138 -10.13 4.08 -2.33
C PRO A 138 -9.59 5.00 -1.22
N SER A 139 -9.06 4.45 -0.12
CA SER A 139 -8.44 5.26 0.94
C SER A 139 -7.22 6.02 0.43
N ILE A 140 -6.33 5.36 -0.31
CA ILE A 140 -5.16 6.01 -0.93
C ILE A 140 -5.59 7.14 -1.87
N LYS A 141 -6.60 6.89 -2.72
CA LYS A 141 -7.15 7.89 -3.62
C LYS A 141 -7.75 9.08 -2.86
N SER A 142 -8.42 8.83 -1.74
CA SER A 142 -8.95 9.88 -0.86
C SER A 142 -7.82 10.74 -0.29
N ILE A 143 -6.73 10.13 0.20
CA ILE A 143 -5.56 10.85 0.71
C ILE A 143 -4.98 11.75 -0.38
N TYR A 144 -4.74 11.20 -1.58
CA TYR A 144 -4.22 11.97 -2.72
C TYR A 144 -5.10 13.19 -3.05
N GLN A 145 -6.42 13.02 -3.09
CA GLN A 145 -7.33 14.14 -3.38
C GLN A 145 -7.31 15.19 -2.27
N LEU A 146 -7.28 14.77 -1.00
CA LEU A 146 -7.23 15.67 0.15
C LEU A 146 -5.94 16.50 0.16
N VAL A 147 -4.79 15.88 -0.14
CA VAL A 147 -3.51 16.57 -0.28
C VAL A 147 -3.57 17.64 -1.37
N LYS A 148 -4.17 17.33 -2.52
CA LYS A 148 -4.33 18.32 -3.62
C LYS A 148 -5.24 19.47 -3.24
N ASP A 149 -6.34 19.17 -2.58
CA ASP A 149 -7.29 20.18 -2.12
C ASP A 149 -6.64 21.08 -1.07
N GLU A 150 -5.79 20.53 -0.18
CA GLU A 150 -5.02 21.30 0.81
C GLU A 150 -4.06 22.28 0.14
N PHE A 151 -3.26 21.84 -0.85
CA PHE A 151 -2.41 22.76 -1.62
C PHE A 151 -3.19 23.88 -2.31
N SER A 152 -4.38 23.57 -2.85
CA SER A 152 -5.23 24.58 -3.47
C SER A 152 -5.74 25.59 -2.43
N VAL A 153 -6.12 25.11 -1.24
CA VAL A 153 -6.58 25.97 -0.15
C VAL A 153 -5.43 26.84 0.37
N ASP A 154 -4.22 26.30 0.50
CA ASP A 154 -3.04 27.04 0.95
C ASP A 154 -2.65 28.15 -0.01
N ALA A 155 -2.72 27.89 -1.33
CA ALA A 155 -2.48 28.90 -2.35
C ALA A 155 -3.50 30.05 -2.29
N LEU A 156 -4.80 29.72 -2.20
CA LEU A 156 -5.87 30.72 -2.07
C LEU A 156 -5.76 31.51 -0.76
N SER A 157 -5.48 30.82 0.34
CA SER A 157 -5.31 31.41 1.67
C SER A 157 -4.15 32.40 1.66
N SER A 158 -3.02 32.03 1.07
CA SER A 158 -1.85 32.91 0.92
C SER A 158 -2.15 34.14 0.06
N SER A 159 -2.93 33.99 -1.02
CA SER A 159 -3.36 35.12 -1.86
C SER A 159 -4.28 36.08 -1.10
N ASN A 160 -5.30 35.55 -0.41
CA ASN A 160 -6.24 36.36 0.35
C ASN A 160 -5.57 37.07 1.53
N PHE A 161 -4.62 36.42 2.19
CA PHE A 161 -3.84 37.06 3.25
C PHE A 161 -2.99 38.22 2.73
N ARG A 162 -2.42 38.10 1.52
CA ARG A 162 -1.66 39.19 0.89
C ARG A 162 -2.56 40.38 0.58
N GLU A 163 -3.72 40.15 -0.04
CA GLU A 163 -4.69 41.21 -0.33
C GLU A 163 -5.22 41.88 0.95
N LEU A 164 -5.45 41.09 2.01
CA LEU A 164 -5.80 41.58 3.34
C LEU A 164 -4.68 42.47 3.92
N ALA A 165 -3.43 42.03 3.85
CA ALA A 165 -2.27 42.77 4.35
C ALA A 165 -2.04 44.07 3.57
N ASP A 166 -2.20 44.05 2.24
CA ASP A 166 -2.09 45.25 1.41
C ASP A 166 -3.18 46.27 1.76
N ALA A 167 -4.43 45.81 1.96
CA ALA A 167 -5.53 46.66 2.40
C ALA A 167 -5.28 47.27 3.79
N PHE A 168 -4.79 46.44 4.73
CA PHE A 168 -4.38 46.89 6.07
C PHE A 168 -3.31 47.98 5.99
N THR A 169 -2.20 47.74 5.28
CA THR A 169 -1.09 48.69 5.15
C THR A 169 -1.53 49.99 4.48
N ALA A 170 -2.43 49.93 3.50
CA ALA A 170 -2.98 51.12 2.86
C ALA A 170 -3.78 52.00 3.85
N ILE A 171 -4.68 51.38 4.64
CA ILE A 171 -5.45 52.09 5.66
C ILE A 171 -4.55 52.63 6.77
N GLU A 172 -3.65 51.80 7.29
CA GLU A 172 -2.67 52.17 8.34
C GLU A 172 -1.82 53.36 7.92
N THR A 173 -1.23 53.32 6.72
CA THR A 173 -0.37 54.40 6.23
C THR A 173 -1.13 55.71 6.14
N ASP A 174 -2.36 55.68 5.62
CA ASP A 174 -3.18 56.88 5.48
C ASP A 174 -3.64 57.42 6.86
N MET A 175 -4.05 56.54 7.79
CA MET A 175 -4.38 56.92 9.16
C MET A 175 -3.20 57.59 9.89
N GLN A 176 -1.98 57.09 9.71
CA GLN A 176 -0.77 57.71 10.29
C GLN A 176 -0.51 59.10 9.70
N ALA A 177 -0.63 59.26 8.38
CA ALA A 177 -0.50 60.58 7.75
C ALA A 177 -1.59 61.56 8.25
N ALA A 178 -2.83 61.08 8.42
CA ALA A 178 -3.93 61.86 8.99
C ALA A 178 -3.64 62.32 10.41
N LYS A 179 -3.08 61.45 11.26
CA LYS A 179 -2.67 61.81 12.63
C LYS A 179 -1.65 62.92 12.65
N GLU A 180 -0.63 62.86 11.79
CA GLU A 180 0.38 63.91 11.71
C GLU A 180 -0.19 65.24 11.18
N GLU A 181 -1.11 65.20 10.21
CA GLU A 181 -1.83 66.39 9.74
C GLU A 181 -2.70 67.02 10.84
N ILE A 182 -3.43 66.20 11.61
CA ILE A 182 -4.24 66.66 12.76
C ILE A 182 -3.34 67.29 13.83
N ARG A 183 -2.20 66.68 14.15
CA ARG A 183 -1.23 67.22 15.11
C ARG A 183 -0.67 68.56 14.66
N ALA A 184 -0.28 68.68 13.39
CA ALA A 184 0.23 69.94 12.83
C ALA A 184 -0.86 71.03 12.82
N PHE A 185 -2.10 70.69 12.45
CA PHE A 185 -3.24 71.60 12.48
C PHE A 185 -3.52 72.10 13.91
N THR A 186 -3.54 71.19 14.89
CA THR A 186 -3.75 71.51 16.31
C THR A 186 -2.65 72.46 16.82
N ALA A 187 -1.38 72.17 16.51
CA ALA A 187 -0.25 73.01 16.92
C ALA A 187 -0.33 74.43 16.34
N ASN A 188 -0.58 74.55 15.03
CA ASN A 188 -0.70 75.86 14.36
C ASN A 188 -1.87 76.70 14.91
N ASN A 189 -2.96 76.07 15.31
CA ASN A 189 -4.08 76.78 15.92
C ASN A 189 -3.82 77.17 17.37
N MET A 190 -3.13 76.34 18.17
CA MET A 190 -2.77 76.67 19.55
C MET A 190 -1.92 77.95 19.64
N ASP A 191 -0.98 78.15 18.71
CA ASP A 191 -0.17 79.36 18.65
C ASP A 191 -1.02 80.62 18.45
N ASN A 192 -2.07 80.54 17.63
CA ASN A 192 -3.02 81.64 17.40
C ASN A 192 -3.92 81.93 18.62
N TYR A 193 -4.20 80.94 19.47
CA TYR A 193 -5.08 81.09 20.64
C TYR A 193 -4.42 81.70 21.88
N THR A 194 -3.09 81.61 22.01
CA THR A 194 -2.36 82.25 23.12
C THR A 194 -2.53 83.78 23.14
N GLN A 195 -2.97 84.38 22.03
CA GLN A 195 -3.17 85.83 21.89
C GLN A 195 -4.58 86.34 22.30
N PHE A 196 -5.61 85.48 22.42
CA PHE A 196 -7.02 85.94 22.49
C PHE A 196 -7.89 85.39 23.62
N GLY A 197 -7.33 84.70 24.62
CA GLY A 197 -8.10 84.27 25.80
C GLY A 197 -8.97 83.04 25.54
N PHE A 198 -8.39 81.87 25.81
CA PHE A 198 -9.00 80.56 26.05
C PHE A 198 -10.31 80.22 25.30
N LYS A 199 -10.15 79.72 24.07
CA LYS A 199 -10.94 78.58 23.59
C LYS A 199 -9.95 77.47 23.23
N LEU A 200 -10.04 76.33 23.93
CA LEU A 200 -9.30 75.13 23.54
C LEU A 200 -9.80 74.71 22.15
N ASP A 201 -8.88 74.53 21.20
CA ASP A 201 -9.18 73.94 19.92
C ASP A 201 -9.52 72.46 20.15
N ASN A 202 -10.77 72.08 19.91
CA ASN A 202 -11.24 70.70 20.11
C ASN A 202 -10.72 69.74 19.01
N SER A 203 -9.84 70.19 18.12
CA SER A 203 -9.19 69.37 17.09
C SER A 203 -8.42 68.16 17.66
N TYR A 204 -7.98 68.20 18.93
CA TYR A 204 -7.38 67.05 19.61
C TYR A 204 -8.32 65.83 19.69
N LEU A 205 -9.65 66.05 19.74
CA LEU A 205 -10.64 64.97 19.76
C LEU A 205 -10.66 64.14 18.47
N TRP A 206 -10.30 64.76 17.33
CA TRP A 206 -10.11 64.01 16.08
C TRP A 206 -8.86 63.14 16.13
N GLY A 207 -7.78 63.63 16.75
CA GLY A 207 -6.56 62.85 16.95
C GLY A 207 -6.81 61.61 17.78
N GLU A 208 -7.51 61.76 18.92
CA GLU A 208 -7.92 60.64 19.78
C GLU A 208 -8.80 59.63 19.04
N ALA A 209 -9.80 60.11 18.28
CA ALA A 209 -10.70 59.21 17.58
C ALA A 209 -10.01 58.44 16.43
N VAL A 210 -9.04 59.04 15.73
CA VAL A 210 -8.22 58.34 14.73
C VAL A 210 -7.24 57.38 15.40
N ASP A 211 -6.67 57.73 16.57
CA ASP A 211 -5.81 56.84 17.35
C ASP A 211 -6.55 55.58 17.83
N ASP A 212 -7.79 55.74 18.30
CA ASP A 212 -8.65 54.62 18.72
C ASP A 212 -8.98 53.68 17.56
N LEU A 213 -9.40 54.26 16.42
CA LEU A 213 -9.72 53.49 15.21
C LEU A 213 -8.49 52.74 14.69
N TYR A 214 -7.33 53.40 14.66
CA TYR A 214 -6.06 52.78 14.29
C TYR A 214 -5.71 51.61 15.22
N ALA A 215 -5.87 51.79 16.54
CA ALA A 215 -5.63 50.72 17.49
C ALA A 215 -6.54 49.51 17.27
N GLU A 216 -7.82 49.75 16.93
CA GLU A 216 -8.77 48.67 16.62
C GLU A 216 -8.43 47.93 15.33
N LEU A 217 -8.01 48.66 14.29
CA LEU A 217 -7.55 48.07 13.03
C LEU A 217 -6.34 47.15 13.26
N VAL A 218 -5.32 47.62 13.99
CA VAL A 218 -4.12 46.84 14.32
C VAL A 218 -4.47 45.61 15.16
N ARG A 219 -5.35 45.77 16.16
CA ARG A 219 -5.83 44.63 16.96
C ARG A 219 -6.52 43.59 16.08
N THR A 220 -7.39 44.03 15.17
CA THR A 220 -8.15 43.16 14.26
C THR A 220 -7.22 42.40 13.32
N PHE A 221 -6.28 43.09 12.69
CA PHE A 221 -5.32 42.46 11.78
C PHE A 221 -4.43 41.46 12.51
N LYS A 222 -3.88 41.84 13.68
CA LYS A 222 -3.08 40.94 14.51
C LYS A 222 -3.87 39.69 14.91
N ALA A 223 -5.11 39.88 15.34
CA ALA A 223 -6.03 38.79 15.69
C ALA A 223 -6.17 37.78 14.54
N ILE A 224 -6.39 38.26 13.30
CA ILE A 224 -6.48 37.39 12.11
C ILE A 224 -5.16 36.64 11.87
N SER A 225 -4.03 37.34 11.96
CA SER A 225 -2.70 36.76 11.79
C SER A 225 -2.37 35.72 12.86
N ASP A 226 -2.75 35.95 14.11
CA ASP A 226 -2.52 35.01 15.21
C ASP A 226 -3.38 33.74 15.03
N THR A 227 -4.58 33.87 14.47
CA THR A 227 -5.48 32.73 14.17
C THR A 227 -4.94 31.83 13.07
N ALA A 228 -4.18 32.40 12.13
CA ALA A 228 -3.44 31.61 11.15
C ALA A 228 -2.43 30.66 11.82
N GLN A 229 -1.96 31.03 13.02
CA GLN A 229 -0.91 30.33 13.75
C GLN A 229 -1.46 29.45 14.89
N SER A 230 -2.71 29.63 15.34
CA SER A 230 -3.28 28.91 16.49
C SER A 230 -4.15 27.70 16.11
N LEU A 231 -4.10 26.65 16.94
CA LEU A 231 -4.49 25.27 16.64
C LEU A 231 -5.83 24.88 17.29
N GLY A 232 -6.75 24.36 16.48
CA GLY A 232 -7.98 23.68 16.91
C GLY A 232 -9.27 24.29 16.36
N ALA A 233 -10.23 23.46 15.92
CA ALA A 233 -11.51 23.92 15.35
C ALA A 233 -12.33 24.79 16.30
N ASP A 234 -12.32 24.44 17.60
CA ASP A 234 -13.04 25.20 18.63
C ASP A 234 -12.45 26.59 18.87
N GLU A 235 -11.12 26.73 18.79
CA GLU A 235 -10.45 28.02 18.96
C GLU A 235 -10.74 28.95 17.78
N ARG A 236 -10.69 28.42 16.56
CA ARG A 236 -11.05 29.18 15.35
C ARG A 236 -12.49 29.68 15.37
N LYS A 237 -13.44 28.86 15.85
CA LYS A 237 -14.85 29.28 15.96
C LYS A 237 -15.05 30.39 16.98
N LYS A 238 -14.40 30.31 18.14
CA LYS A 238 -14.40 31.40 19.13
C LYS A 238 -13.81 32.67 18.55
N PHE A 239 -12.73 32.51 17.80
CA PHE A 239 -12.06 33.61 17.15
C PHE A 239 -12.93 34.31 16.10
N LEU A 240 -13.67 33.56 15.27
CA LEU A 240 -14.61 34.15 14.30
C LEU A 240 -15.61 35.09 14.98
N GLY A 241 -16.17 34.70 16.13
CA GLY A 241 -17.06 35.58 16.90
C GLY A 241 -16.37 36.83 17.46
N ILE A 242 -15.10 36.72 17.85
CA ILE A 242 -14.29 37.88 18.28
C ILE A 242 -14.04 38.82 17.08
N PHE A 243 -13.64 38.27 15.93
CA PHE A 243 -13.39 39.03 14.71
C PHE A 243 -14.65 39.76 14.21
N GLU A 244 -15.80 39.09 14.20
CA GLU A 244 -17.08 39.71 13.83
C GLU A 244 -17.41 40.88 14.77
N ASN A 245 -17.21 40.71 16.07
CA ASN A 245 -17.43 41.79 17.04
C ASN A 245 -16.48 42.98 16.81
N MET A 246 -15.18 42.72 16.64
CA MET A 246 -14.18 43.76 16.36
C MET A 246 -14.47 44.49 15.04
N SER A 247 -14.85 43.75 13.99
CA SER A 247 -15.23 44.32 12.70
C SER A 247 -16.49 45.18 12.78
N ASN A 248 -17.50 44.75 13.56
CA ASN A 248 -18.70 45.55 13.80
C ASN A 248 -18.40 46.82 14.61
N GLN A 249 -17.47 46.75 15.57
CA GLN A 249 -17.00 47.93 16.30
C GLN A 249 -16.28 48.90 15.37
N MET A 250 -15.37 48.41 14.53
CA MET A 250 -14.66 49.22 13.54
C MET A 250 -15.61 49.89 12.54
N ARG A 251 -16.62 49.16 12.05
CA ARG A 251 -17.67 49.71 11.18
C ARG A 251 -18.44 50.84 11.87
N ALA A 252 -18.88 50.61 13.11
CA ALA A 252 -19.60 51.62 13.88
C ALA A 252 -18.76 52.88 14.16
N GLU A 253 -17.45 52.71 14.42
CA GLU A 253 -16.52 53.82 14.61
C GLU A 253 -16.29 54.61 13.32
N LEU A 254 -16.10 53.93 12.19
CA LEU A 254 -16.01 54.56 10.86
C LEU A 254 -17.28 55.34 10.52
N GLU A 255 -18.46 54.76 10.72
CA GLU A 255 -19.75 55.44 10.52
C GLU A 255 -19.92 56.67 11.42
N SER A 256 -19.49 56.56 12.68
CA SER A 256 -19.50 57.67 13.63
C SER A 256 -18.59 58.81 13.17
N LEU A 257 -17.38 58.50 12.73
CA LEU A 257 -16.43 59.50 12.22
C LEU A 257 -16.96 60.20 10.95
N VAL A 258 -17.57 59.45 10.03
CA VAL A 258 -18.24 60.04 8.85
C VAL A 258 -19.36 61.02 9.27
N ALA A 259 -20.05 60.73 10.37
CA ALA A 259 -21.07 61.59 10.95
C ALA A 259 -20.51 62.73 11.85
N ASN A 260 -19.20 62.94 11.88
CA ASN A 260 -18.50 63.86 12.77
C ASN A 260 -18.79 63.58 14.26
N LYS A 261 -18.71 62.33 14.69
CA LYS A 261 -18.88 61.92 16.09
C LYS A 261 -17.74 61.02 16.57
N ASN A 262 -17.35 61.16 17.84
CA ASN A 262 -16.39 60.25 18.47
C ASN A 262 -17.07 58.94 18.91
N ARG A 263 -16.28 58.01 19.48
CA ARG A 263 -16.77 56.72 20.01
C ARG A 263 -17.85 56.84 21.10
N HIS A 264 -17.88 57.96 21.82
CA HIS A 264 -18.88 58.25 22.85
C HIS A 264 -20.17 58.89 22.29
N GLY A 265 -20.21 59.17 20.99
CA GLY A 265 -21.33 59.82 20.31
C GLY A 265 -21.32 61.35 20.43
N ASP A 266 -20.27 61.93 21.01
CA ASP A 266 -20.11 63.37 21.09
C ASP A 266 -19.82 63.95 19.71
N THR A 267 -20.41 65.11 19.42
CA THR A 267 -20.17 65.80 18.15
C THR A 267 -18.74 66.35 18.11
N LEU A 268 -17.98 65.90 17.12
CA LEU A 268 -16.65 66.41 16.85
C LEU A 268 -16.76 67.80 16.22
N PRO A 269 -15.87 68.74 16.58
CA PRO A 269 -15.83 70.06 15.95
C PRO A 269 -15.53 69.92 14.44
N VAL A 270 -15.94 70.90 13.64
CA VAL A 270 -15.59 70.91 12.22
C VAL A 270 -14.06 70.98 12.07
N LEU A 271 -13.47 69.92 11.51
CA LEU A 271 -12.05 69.87 11.19
C LEU A 271 -11.84 70.44 9.79
N ASN A 272 -11.20 71.62 9.70
CA ASN A 272 -10.96 72.28 8.41
C ASN A 272 -9.64 71.82 7.77
N ILE A 273 -9.44 70.51 7.70
CA ILE A 273 -8.35 69.88 6.93
C ILE A 273 -8.94 69.45 5.59
N SER A 274 -8.40 69.99 4.50
CA SER A 274 -8.90 69.74 3.15
C SER A 274 -8.89 68.25 2.82
N GLY A 275 -10.02 67.72 2.38
CA GLY A 275 -10.15 66.31 1.96
C GLY A 275 -10.21 65.29 3.10
N PHE A 276 -10.22 65.71 4.37
CA PHE A 276 -10.21 64.76 5.49
C PHE A 276 -11.43 63.84 5.53
N THR A 277 -12.63 64.36 5.24
CA THR A 277 -13.85 63.54 5.12
C THR A 277 -13.74 62.51 3.99
N ASP A 278 -13.11 62.86 2.88
CA ASP A 278 -12.90 61.93 1.76
C ASP A 278 -11.95 60.79 2.16
N ARG A 279 -10.95 61.08 3.00
CA ARG A 279 -10.05 60.05 3.57
C ARG A 279 -10.78 59.08 4.48
N ILE A 280 -11.65 59.57 5.37
CA ILE A 280 -12.48 58.70 6.23
C ILE A 280 -13.38 57.79 5.36
N ASN A 281 -14.00 58.36 4.32
CA ASN A 281 -14.78 57.56 3.37
C ASN A 281 -13.91 56.51 2.67
N GLN A 282 -12.69 56.85 2.27
CA GLN A 282 -11.74 55.91 1.68
C GLN A 282 -11.35 54.79 2.66
N TRP A 283 -11.13 55.09 3.94
CA TRP A 283 -10.88 54.07 4.96
C TRP A 283 -12.06 53.12 5.10
N ARG A 284 -13.28 53.66 5.19
CA ARG A 284 -14.50 52.85 5.25
C ARG A 284 -14.64 51.96 4.02
N ASP A 285 -14.48 52.53 2.82
CA ASP A 285 -14.69 51.82 1.58
C ASP A 285 -13.62 50.73 1.36
N ASN A 286 -12.37 50.98 1.78
CA ASN A 286 -11.31 49.96 1.76
C ASN A 286 -11.55 48.88 2.83
N PHE A 287 -11.97 49.27 4.03
CA PHE A 287 -12.29 48.34 5.11
C PHE A 287 -13.43 47.39 4.71
N GLU A 288 -14.56 47.94 4.27
CA GLU A 288 -15.76 47.15 3.90
C GLU A 288 -15.61 46.46 2.54
N GLY A 289 -14.92 47.08 1.60
CA GLY A 289 -14.81 46.59 0.23
C GLY A 289 -13.70 45.57 0.01
N VAL A 290 -12.63 45.59 0.82
CA VAL A 290 -11.45 44.75 0.63
C VAL A 290 -11.05 44.04 1.92
N PHE A 291 -10.71 44.77 2.99
CA PHE A 291 -10.16 44.18 4.21
C PHE A 291 -11.10 43.16 4.84
N TYR A 292 -12.35 43.54 5.11
CA TYR A 292 -13.32 42.68 5.79
C TYR A 292 -13.70 41.44 4.96
N PRO A 293 -14.06 41.55 3.66
CA PRO A 293 -14.32 40.38 2.82
C PRO A 293 -13.15 39.42 2.73
N LYS A 294 -11.91 39.94 2.59
CA LYS A 294 -10.71 39.10 2.49
C LYS A 294 -10.35 38.44 3.81
N ALA A 295 -10.55 39.12 4.94
CA ALA A 295 -10.43 38.50 6.26
C ALA A 295 -11.41 37.34 6.43
N MET A 296 -12.69 37.52 6.08
CA MET A 296 -13.70 36.45 6.15
C MET A 296 -13.35 35.28 5.23
N GLU A 297 -12.95 35.56 3.99
CA GLU A 297 -12.56 34.52 3.03
C GLU A 297 -11.33 33.74 3.53
N TYR A 298 -10.30 34.45 4.00
CA TYR A 298 -9.11 33.86 4.60
C TYR A 298 -9.45 32.93 5.77
N MET A 299 -10.27 33.39 6.72
CA MET A 299 -10.67 32.58 7.87
C MET A 299 -11.48 31.35 7.48
N SER A 300 -12.36 31.46 6.48
CA SER A 300 -13.10 30.31 5.96
C SER A 300 -12.18 29.27 5.30
N LEU A 301 -11.13 29.72 4.62
CA LEU A 301 -10.12 28.84 4.03
C LEU A 301 -9.29 28.15 5.11
N GLN A 302 -8.97 28.83 6.22
CA GLN A 302 -8.29 28.20 7.36
C GLN A 302 -9.15 27.11 8.01
N ASP A 303 -10.46 27.32 8.12
CA ASP A 303 -11.37 26.29 8.63
C ASP A 303 -11.47 25.09 7.68
N ARG A 304 -11.60 25.36 6.37
CA ARG A 304 -11.58 24.32 5.34
C ARG A 304 -10.27 23.53 5.37
N ARG A 305 -9.13 24.20 5.47
CA ARG A 305 -7.80 23.56 5.56
C ARG A 305 -7.74 22.58 6.72
N ALA A 306 -8.22 22.98 7.90
CA ALA A 306 -8.21 22.10 9.04
C ALA A 306 -9.14 20.89 8.88
N SER A 307 -10.33 21.07 8.29
CA SER A 307 -11.21 19.94 7.97
C SER A 307 -10.57 18.96 6.99
N LEU A 308 -9.77 19.46 6.04
CA LEU A 308 -9.01 18.61 5.11
C LEU A 308 -7.93 17.82 5.85
N ILE A 309 -7.21 18.44 6.79
CA ILE A 309 -6.21 17.77 7.63
C ILE A 309 -6.85 16.67 8.48
N ASP A 310 -7.99 16.94 9.12
CA ASP A 310 -8.72 15.95 9.92
C ASP A 310 -9.20 14.77 9.07
N ASN A 311 -9.80 15.04 7.91
CA ASN A 311 -10.23 14.01 6.97
C ASN A 311 -9.05 13.20 6.44
N ARG A 312 -7.90 13.86 6.22
CA ARG A 312 -6.67 13.21 5.75
C ARG A 312 -6.14 12.24 6.80
N HIS A 313 -6.13 12.62 8.07
CA HIS A 313 -5.77 11.73 9.17
C HIS A 313 -6.70 10.51 9.25
N GLN A 314 -8.02 10.69 9.09
CA GLN A 314 -8.95 9.56 9.07
C GLN A 314 -8.72 8.63 7.87
N SER A 315 -8.47 9.18 6.68
CA SER A 315 -8.19 8.39 5.49
C SER A 315 -6.85 7.65 5.57
N ASP A 316 -5.85 8.24 6.23
CA ASP A 316 -4.55 7.62 6.54
C ASP A 316 -4.71 6.43 7.48
N GLU A 317 -5.40 6.63 8.62
CA GLU A 317 -5.70 5.55 9.57
C GLU A 317 -6.50 4.41 8.92
N ALA A 318 -7.46 4.75 8.06
CA ALA A 318 -8.22 3.76 7.29
C ALA A 318 -7.33 3.00 6.30
N ALA A 319 -6.40 3.67 5.61
CA ALA A 319 -5.47 3.03 4.69
C ALA A 319 -4.53 2.07 5.43
N ASP A 320 -3.97 2.48 6.57
CA ASP A 320 -3.12 1.62 7.40
C ASP A 320 -3.88 0.42 7.92
N THR A 321 -5.08 0.62 8.46
CA THR A 321 -5.95 -0.48 8.91
C THR A 321 -6.25 -1.46 7.76
N ASN A 322 -6.49 -0.96 6.55
CA ASN A 322 -6.78 -1.81 5.39
C ASN A 322 -5.54 -2.55 4.88
N ALA A 323 -4.36 -1.93 4.92
CA ALA A 323 -3.10 -2.60 4.62
C ALA A 323 -2.78 -3.70 5.65
N GLU A 324 -3.04 -3.43 6.94
CA GLU A 324 -2.88 -4.41 8.03
C GLU A 324 -3.74 -5.66 7.85
N LYS A 325 -4.94 -5.54 7.28
CA LYS A 325 -5.80 -6.70 6.95
C LYS A 325 -5.19 -7.59 5.85
N ILE A 326 -4.41 -7.04 4.93
CA ILE A 326 -3.84 -7.78 3.79
C ILE A 326 -2.68 -8.67 4.23
N TYR A 327 -1.80 -8.17 5.11
CA TYR A 327 -0.62 -8.92 5.57
C TYR A 327 -0.89 -10.33 6.11
N PRO A 328 -1.87 -10.58 7.01
CA PRO A 328 -2.16 -11.92 7.50
C PRO A 328 -2.71 -12.83 6.39
N LEU A 329 -3.49 -12.31 5.44
CA LEU A 329 -3.98 -13.08 4.30
C LEU A 329 -2.81 -13.54 3.41
N LEU A 330 -1.87 -12.63 3.11
CA LEU A 330 -0.67 -12.97 2.35
C LEU A 330 0.24 -13.94 3.12
N GLY A 331 0.33 -13.81 4.44
CA GLY A 331 1.00 -14.78 5.30
C GLY A 331 0.36 -16.17 5.24
N GLU A 332 -0.98 -16.25 5.24
CA GLU A 332 -1.70 -17.53 5.13
C GLU A 332 -1.46 -18.20 3.76
N ILE A 333 -1.35 -17.43 2.67
CA ILE A 333 -0.96 -17.97 1.36
C ILE A 333 0.42 -18.62 1.43
N GLU A 334 1.40 -17.94 2.04
CA GLU A 334 2.75 -18.49 2.21
C GLU A 334 2.73 -19.76 3.06
N ASP A 335 2.01 -19.76 4.19
CA ASP A 335 1.94 -20.89 5.12
C ASP A 335 1.29 -22.12 4.48
N VAL A 336 0.16 -21.95 3.79
CA VAL A 336 -0.52 -23.04 3.08
C VAL A 336 0.36 -23.57 1.95
N SER A 337 0.99 -22.69 1.17
CA SER A 337 1.87 -23.09 0.06
C SER A 337 3.12 -23.83 0.56
N ARG A 338 3.76 -23.34 1.63
CA ARG A 338 4.88 -24.04 2.29
C ARG A 338 4.44 -25.39 2.86
N GLY A 339 3.24 -25.48 3.42
CA GLY A 339 2.65 -26.73 3.90
C GLY A 339 2.53 -27.78 2.80
N ILE A 340 2.00 -27.40 1.63
CA ILE A 340 1.88 -28.27 0.45
C ILE A 340 3.28 -28.72 -0.02
N VAL A 341 4.23 -27.79 -0.17
CA VAL A 341 5.60 -28.11 -0.62
C VAL A 341 6.29 -29.05 0.35
N ASN A 342 6.19 -28.80 1.66
CA ASN A 342 6.84 -29.62 2.69
C ASN A 342 6.24 -31.03 2.78
N HIS A 343 4.91 -31.15 2.72
CA HIS A 343 4.23 -32.44 2.71
C HIS A 343 4.59 -33.25 1.46
N SER A 344 4.54 -32.60 0.30
CA SER A 344 4.88 -33.21 -1.00
C SER A 344 6.35 -33.66 -1.07
N ASN A 345 7.27 -32.89 -0.46
CA ASN A 345 8.67 -33.28 -0.32
C ASN A 345 8.84 -34.51 0.60
N ALA A 346 8.15 -34.53 1.74
CA ALA A 346 8.20 -35.66 2.68
C ALA A 346 7.62 -36.95 2.05
N ASP A 347 6.49 -36.85 1.36
CA ASP A 347 5.84 -37.97 0.66
C ASP A 347 6.70 -38.50 -0.49
N SER A 348 7.33 -37.59 -1.25
CA SER A 348 8.30 -37.96 -2.30
C SER A 348 9.47 -38.75 -1.75
N GLN A 349 10.05 -38.31 -0.62
CA GLN A 349 11.14 -39.02 0.05
C GLN A 349 10.71 -40.37 0.61
N ALA A 350 9.52 -40.45 1.23
CA ALA A 350 8.96 -41.69 1.74
C ALA A 350 8.70 -42.70 0.60
N THR A 351 8.14 -42.23 -0.52
CA THR A 351 7.91 -43.03 -1.73
C THR A 351 9.22 -43.52 -2.33
N ALA A 352 10.22 -42.64 -2.48
CA ALA A 352 11.55 -43.03 -2.97
C ALA A 352 12.19 -44.11 -2.09
N ASN A 353 12.13 -43.96 -0.76
CA ASN A 353 12.64 -44.95 0.19
C ASN A 353 11.87 -46.28 0.15
N SER A 354 10.56 -46.24 -0.12
CA SER A 354 9.75 -47.46 -0.31
C SER A 354 10.15 -48.17 -1.60
N VAL A 355 10.23 -47.44 -2.72
CA VAL A 355 10.65 -47.97 -4.02
C VAL A 355 12.05 -48.58 -3.94
N MET A 356 13.00 -47.92 -3.26
CA MET A 356 14.36 -48.44 -3.08
C MET A 356 14.39 -49.72 -2.22
N ARG A 357 13.65 -49.77 -1.12
CA ARG A 357 13.56 -50.98 -0.28
C ARG A 357 12.90 -52.14 -1.00
N SER A 358 11.83 -51.87 -1.74
CA SER A 358 11.14 -52.87 -2.55
C SER A 358 12.02 -53.37 -3.70
N SER A 359 12.72 -52.48 -4.41
CA SER A 359 13.59 -52.86 -5.52
C SER A 359 14.78 -53.71 -5.06
N LEU A 360 15.41 -53.36 -3.94
CA LEU A 360 16.47 -54.17 -3.32
C LEU A 360 15.95 -55.55 -2.92
N THR A 361 14.75 -55.63 -2.33
CA THR A 361 14.12 -56.89 -1.93
C THR A 361 13.83 -57.77 -3.15
N ILE A 362 13.24 -57.20 -4.20
CA ILE A 362 12.93 -57.92 -5.45
C ILE A 362 14.21 -58.36 -6.16
N MET A 363 15.25 -57.52 -6.16
CA MET A 363 16.56 -57.87 -6.72
C MET A 363 17.19 -59.03 -5.96
N ALA A 364 17.19 -59.01 -4.63
CA ALA A 364 17.67 -60.10 -3.80
C ALA A 364 16.92 -61.41 -4.10
N VAL A 365 15.59 -61.35 -4.18
CA VAL A 365 14.73 -62.49 -4.56
C VAL A 365 15.07 -62.98 -5.98
N GLY A 366 15.25 -62.07 -6.93
CA GLY A 366 15.63 -62.38 -8.31
C GLY A 366 16.99 -63.07 -8.40
N VAL A 367 18.00 -62.61 -7.66
CA VAL A 367 19.32 -63.25 -7.58
C VAL A 367 19.22 -64.66 -7.01
N VAL A 368 18.48 -64.83 -5.90
CA VAL A 368 18.26 -66.16 -5.30
C VAL A 368 17.57 -67.10 -6.29
N LEU A 369 16.53 -66.63 -6.98
CA LEU A 369 15.80 -67.43 -7.98
C LEU A 369 16.67 -67.77 -9.20
N ALA A 370 17.52 -66.84 -9.66
CA ALA A 370 18.45 -67.09 -10.76
C ALA A 370 19.48 -68.17 -10.39
N ILE A 371 20.02 -68.13 -9.17
CA ILE A 371 20.93 -69.16 -8.65
C ILE A 371 20.21 -70.52 -8.59
N LEU A 372 19.00 -70.55 -8.01
CA LEU A 372 18.21 -71.78 -7.89
C LEU A 372 17.87 -72.38 -9.27
N LEU A 373 17.48 -71.55 -10.23
CA LEU A 373 17.20 -71.97 -11.61
C LEU A 373 18.47 -72.47 -12.31
N GLY A 374 19.60 -71.77 -12.17
CA GLY A 374 20.87 -72.19 -12.76
C GLY A 374 21.32 -73.55 -12.23
N VAL A 375 21.20 -73.78 -10.92
CA VAL A 375 21.45 -75.08 -10.30
C VAL A 375 20.47 -76.13 -10.83
N LEU A 376 19.18 -75.83 -10.90
CA LEU A 376 18.14 -76.75 -11.37
C LEU A 376 18.34 -77.15 -12.84
N VAL A 377 18.65 -76.21 -13.72
CA VAL A 377 18.93 -76.46 -15.15
C VAL A 377 20.19 -77.33 -15.29
N THR A 378 21.25 -77.01 -14.54
CA THR A 378 22.49 -77.80 -14.55
C THR A 378 22.25 -79.24 -14.12
N LEU A 379 21.47 -79.44 -13.04
CA LEU A 379 21.17 -80.77 -12.50
C LEU A 379 20.19 -81.57 -13.38
N SER A 380 19.20 -80.92 -13.98
CA SER A 380 18.07 -81.60 -14.64
C SER A 380 18.21 -81.72 -16.16
N ILE A 381 19.07 -80.92 -16.79
CA ILE A 381 19.27 -80.91 -18.25
C ILE A 381 20.74 -81.16 -18.56
N THR A 382 21.65 -80.30 -18.10
CA THR A 382 23.07 -80.36 -18.51
C THR A 382 23.74 -81.66 -18.08
N ARG A 383 23.52 -82.12 -16.84
CA ARG A 383 24.08 -83.39 -16.35
C ARG A 383 23.58 -84.61 -17.15
N PRO A 384 22.26 -84.86 -17.32
CA PRO A 384 21.76 -85.96 -18.15
C PRO A 384 22.21 -85.88 -19.61
N LEU A 385 22.22 -84.68 -20.21
CA LEU A 385 22.68 -84.50 -21.58
C LEU A 385 24.16 -84.87 -21.73
N ASN A 386 25.02 -84.41 -20.82
CA ASN A 386 26.45 -84.78 -20.81
C ASN A 386 26.62 -86.29 -20.61
N GLN A 387 25.81 -86.94 -19.77
CA GLN A 387 25.85 -88.39 -19.63
C GLN A 387 25.49 -89.11 -20.93
N VAL A 388 24.49 -88.63 -21.67
CA VAL A 388 24.11 -89.18 -22.98
C VAL A 388 25.20 -88.92 -24.01
N VAL A 389 25.76 -87.71 -24.08
CA VAL A 389 26.84 -87.34 -25.01
C VAL A 389 28.08 -88.20 -24.76
N ASN A 390 28.55 -88.27 -23.51
CA ASN A 390 29.72 -89.09 -23.16
C ASN A 390 29.48 -90.57 -23.52
N ARG A 391 28.27 -91.10 -23.31
CA ARG A 391 27.94 -92.48 -23.73
C ARG A 391 27.92 -92.65 -25.24
N LEU A 392 27.46 -91.66 -26.00
CA LEU A 392 27.49 -91.69 -27.46
C LEU A 392 28.92 -91.61 -28.00
N GLU A 393 29.78 -90.83 -27.33
CA GLU A 393 31.22 -90.73 -27.61
C GLU A 393 31.91 -92.09 -27.34
N ASP A 394 31.66 -92.71 -26.18
CA ASP A 394 32.15 -94.06 -25.85
C ASP A 394 31.72 -95.11 -26.90
N ILE A 395 30.48 -95.03 -27.41
CA ILE A 395 29.97 -95.92 -28.47
C ILE A 395 30.65 -95.64 -29.82
N ALA A 396 30.91 -94.38 -30.15
CA ALA A 396 31.53 -93.98 -31.41
C ALA A 396 33.03 -94.32 -31.49
N GLU A 397 33.74 -94.29 -30.35
CA GLU A 397 35.16 -94.66 -30.24
C GLU A 397 35.39 -96.19 -30.16
N GLY A 398 34.31 -96.98 -30.04
CA GLY A 398 34.36 -98.45 -30.14
C GLY A 398 34.51 -99.19 -28.80
N GLU A 399 34.45 -98.50 -27.66
CA GLU A 399 34.52 -99.10 -26.31
C GLU A 399 33.14 -99.20 -25.60
N GLY A 400 32.06 -98.69 -26.20
CA GLY A 400 30.75 -98.59 -25.57
C GLY A 400 29.99 -99.92 -25.40
N ASP A 401 29.58 -100.23 -24.16
CA ASP A 401 28.68 -101.36 -23.83
C ASP A 401 27.23 -101.09 -24.26
N LEU A 402 26.80 -101.78 -25.32
CA LEU A 402 25.47 -101.68 -25.93
C LEU A 402 24.33 -102.25 -25.06
N THR A 403 24.62 -102.84 -23.89
CA THR A 403 23.59 -103.42 -23.01
C THR A 403 22.99 -102.42 -22.00
N LEU A 404 23.58 -101.23 -21.86
CA LEU A 404 23.11 -100.20 -20.93
C LEU A 404 21.98 -99.36 -21.53
N ARG A 405 20.80 -99.38 -20.90
CA ARG A 405 19.65 -98.57 -21.35
C ARG A 405 19.90 -97.07 -21.16
N LEU A 406 19.56 -96.30 -22.20
CA LEU A 406 19.34 -94.86 -22.14
C LEU A 406 18.09 -94.60 -21.30
N VAL A 407 18.24 -93.92 -20.16
CA VAL A 407 17.13 -93.46 -19.31
C VAL A 407 17.14 -91.94 -19.31
#